data_AF-A0A933G1Y3-F1
#
_entry.id   AF-A0A933G1Y3-F1
#
_cell.length_a   1.000
_cell.length_b   1.000
_cell.length_c   1.000
_cell.angle_alpha   90.00
_cell.angle_beta   90.00
_cell.angle_gamma   90.00
#
_symmetry.space_group_name_H-M   'P 1'
#
loop_
_entity.id
_entity.type
_entity.pdbx_description
1 polymer ?
#
loop_
_entity_poly.entity_id
_entity_poly.type
_entity_poly.pdbx_seq_one_letter_code
_entity_poly.pdbx_strand_id
1 'polypeptide(L)'
;MTAEAAPTVAIDPAEIGSLELEGVVLPYVDLEGAPLVHSRLQLGSTEYTYVRSFPIKGHSAVMPGAAGELLAQGKQLLVVERAERYYLFAA
;
A
#
# COMPACT_ATOMS: atom_id res chain seq x y z
N MET A 1 -24.90 -10.31 15.10
CA MET A 1 -23.63 -9.55 15.08
C MET A 1 -23.45 -9.02 13.67
N THR A 2 -23.78 -7.74 13.46
CA THR A 2 -23.51 -7.05 12.20
C THR A 2 -21.99 -6.95 12.10
N ALA A 3 -21.39 -7.57 11.08
CA ALA A 3 -20.00 -7.31 10.77
C ALA A 3 -19.90 -5.84 10.37
N GLU A 4 -19.40 -4.98 11.26
CA GLU A 4 -19.05 -3.62 10.92
C GLU A 4 -18.00 -3.73 9.80
N ALA A 5 -18.37 -3.29 8.59
CA ALA A 5 -17.44 -3.29 7.47
C ALA A 5 -16.23 -2.47 7.91
N ALA A 6 -15.03 -3.08 7.82
CA ALA A 6 -13.81 -2.36 8.14
C ALA A 6 -13.81 -1.07 7.31
N PRO A 7 -13.62 0.10 7.94
CA PRO A 7 -13.64 1.38 7.24
C PRO A 7 -12.64 1.34 6.07
N THR A 8 -13.09 1.76 4.89
CA THR A 8 -12.31 1.76 3.64
C THR A 8 -11.98 3.19 3.26
N VAL A 9 -10.73 3.45 2.90
CA VAL A 9 -10.30 4.76 2.37
C VAL A 9 -10.36 4.71 0.84
N ALA A 10 -11.08 5.64 0.23
CA ALA A 10 -11.06 5.83 -1.21
C ALA A 10 -9.82 6.66 -1.60
N ILE A 11 -9.04 6.17 -2.57
CA ILE A 11 -7.87 6.83 -3.12
C ILE A 11 -8.24 7.45 -4.46
N ASP A 12 -7.96 8.75 -4.62
CA ASP A 12 -8.10 9.40 -5.93
C ASP A 12 -6.95 8.94 -6.84
N PRO A 13 -7.23 8.36 -8.03
CA PRO A 13 -6.18 7.99 -8.98
C PRO A 13 -5.23 9.14 -9.35
N ALA A 14 -5.67 10.40 -9.26
CA ALA A 14 -4.84 11.57 -9.54
C ALA A 14 -3.71 11.79 -8.51
N GLU A 15 -3.82 11.20 -7.32
CA GLU A 15 -2.83 11.29 -6.25
C GLU A 15 -1.78 10.17 -6.31
N ILE A 16 -1.91 9.25 -7.29
CA ILE A 16 -0.99 8.11 -7.43
C ILE A 16 0.26 8.52 -8.18
N GLY A 17 1.37 8.47 -7.45
CA GLY A 17 2.73 8.52 -7.98
C GLY A 17 3.34 7.13 -8.16
N SER A 18 4.66 7.11 -8.33
CA SER A 18 5.46 5.91 -8.52
C SER A 18 6.58 5.87 -7.49
N LEU A 19 6.74 4.73 -6.82
CA LEU A 19 7.88 4.43 -5.95
C LEU A 19 8.77 3.40 -6.63
N GLU A 20 10.04 3.74 -6.83
CA GLU A 20 11.05 2.84 -7.39
C GLU A 20 11.78 2.08 -6.28
N LEU A 21 11.79 0.75 -6.38
CA LEU A 21 12.36 -0.20 -5.43
C LEU A 21 13.21 -1.22 -6.17
N GLU A 22 14.54 -1.03 -6.20
CA GLU A 22 15.49 -1.97 -6.80
C GLU A 22 15.07 -2.50 -8.19
N GLY A 23 14.64 -1.59 -9.08
CA GLY A 23 14.19 -1.94 -10.44
C GLY A 23 12.72 -2.34 -10.56
N VAL A 24 11.95 -2.32 -9.46
CA VAL A 24 10.50 -2.48 -9.45
C VAL A 24 9.85 -1.10 -9.25
N VAL A 25 8.93 -0.73 -10.13
CA VAL A 25 8.12 0.49 -9.97
C VAL A 25 6.75 0.10 -9.42
N LEU A 26 6.40 0.59 -8.25
CA LEU A 26 5.11 0.36 -7.60
C LEU A 26 4.27 1.64 -7.59
N PRO A 27 2.94 1.55 -7.74
CA PRO A 27 2.08 2.70 -7.51
C PRO A 27 2.15 3.11 -6.03
N TYR A 28 2.14 4.42 -5.81
CA TYR A 28 2.46 5.04 -4.55
C TYR A 28 1.49 6.18 -4.24
N VAL A 29 1.09 6.34 -2.99
CA VAL A 29 0.33 7.50 -2.53
C VAL A 29 0.84 7.97 -1.17
N ASP A 30 0.97 9.29 -1.00
CA ASP A 30 1.27 9.92 0.29
C ASP A 30 -0.05 10.31 0.97
N LEU A 31 -0.26 9.81 2.19
CA LEU A 31 -1.45 10.08 2.98
C LEU A 31 -1.07 10.73 4.33
N GLU A 32 -0.14 11.69 4.31
CA GLU A 32 0.17 12.52 5.45
C GLU A 32 -1.09 13.16 6.05
N GLY A 33 -1.34 12.92 7.35
CA GLY A 33 -2.52 13.46 8.05
C GLY A 33 -3.81 12.65 7.92
N ALA A 34 -3.88 11.62 7.07
CA ALA A 34 -5.05 10.74 7.01
C ALA A 34 -5.16 9.90 8.31
N PRO A 35 -6.39 9.66 8.81
CA PRO A 35 -6.66 8.74 9.93
C PRO A 35 -6.51 7.28 9.46
N LEU A 36 -5.34 6.92 8.94
CA LEU A 36 -5.10 5.60 8.38
C LEU A 36 -4.80 4.62 9.51
N VAL A 37 -5.84 3.94 9.98
CA VAL A 37 -5.74 2.69 10.76
C VAL A 37 -6.69 1.67 10.14
N HIS A 38 -6.63 1.51 8.82
CA HIS A 38 -7.63 0.74 8.09
C HIS A 38 -6.97 -0.33 7.23
N SER A 39 -7.48 -1.55 7.37
CA SER A 39 -6.95 -2.76 6.75
C SER A 39 -7.20 -2.80 5.24
N ARG A 40 -7.94 -1.83 4.67
CA ARG A 40 -8.43 -1.85 3.30
C ARG A 40 -8.43 -0.47 2.65
N LEU A 41 -8.08 -0.42 1.38
CA LEU A 41 -8.11 0.77 0.52
C LEU A 41 -8.90 0.47 -0.75
N GLN A 42 -9.59 1.46 -1.29
CA GLN A 42 -10.31 1.36 -2.55
C GLN A 42 -9.67 2.29 -3.58
N LEU A 43 -9.23 1.74 -4.70
CA LEU A 43 -8.75 2.49 -5.86
C LEU A 43 -9.60 2.10 -7.07
N GLY A 44 -10.46 3.00 -7.52
CA GLY A 44 -11.47 2.68 -8.54
C GLY A 44 -12.35 1.51 -8.09
N SER A 45 -12.41 0.42 -8.86
CA SER A 45 -13.14 -0.81 -8.50
C SER A 45 -12.30 -1.86 -7.77
N THR A 46 -11.03 -1.59 -7.49
CA THR A 46 -10.11 -2.55 -6.83
C THR A 46 -10.00 -2.27 -5.34
N GLU A 47 -10.27 -3.29 -4.52
CA GLU A 47 -10.02 -3.28 -3.08
C GLU A 47 -8.61 -3.84 -2.80
N TYR A 48 -7.81 -3.10 -2.05
CA TYR A 48 -6.46 -3.48 -1.62
C TYR A 48 -6.46 -3.75 -0.13
N THR A 49 -5.91 -4.88 0.30
CA THR A 49 -5.83 -5.25 1.72
C THR A 49 -4.41 -5.07 2.26
N TYR A 50 -4.30 -4.59 3.49
CA TYR A 50 -3.01 -4.41 4.18
C TYR A 50 -2.26 -5.74 4.28
N VAL A 51 -1.00 -5.74 3.85
CA VAL A 51 -0.10 -6.88 4.00
C VAL A 51 0.85 -6.64 5.16
N ARG A 52 1.65 -5.57 5.09
CA ARG A 52 2.67 -5.23 6.10
C ARG A 52 3.15 -3.80 5.92
N SER A 53 3.92 -3.31 6.89
CA SER A 53 4.57 -2.00 6.81
C SER A 53 6.09 -2.09 7.03
N PHE A 54 6.79 -1.10 6.51
CA PHE A 54 8.23 -0.94 6.54
C PHE A 54 8.59 0.46 7.03
N PRO A 55 9.66 0.62 7.84
CA PRO A 55 10.18 1.95 8.13
C PRO A 55 10.73 2.58 6.85
N ILE A 56 10.49 3.88 6.61
CA ILE A 56 11.06 4.58 5.45
C ILE A 56 12.58 4.47 5.46
N LYS A 57 13.21 4.58 6.64
CA LYS A 57 14.64 4.34 6.78
C LYS A 57 14.92 2.83 6.74
N GLY A 58 15.61 2.39 5.70
CA GLY A 58 16.02 0.99 5.53
C GLY A 58 14.99 0.07 4.85
N HIS A 59 13.85 0.60 4.38
CA HIS A 59 12.87 -0.20 3.62
C HIS A 59 13.49 -0.92 2.42
N SER A 60 14.46 -0.29 1.74
CA SER A 60 15.09 -0.82 0.54
C SER A 60 15.75 -2.19 0.75
N ALA A 61 16.19 -2.52 1.97
CA ALA A 61 16.80 -3.83 2.24
C ALA A 61 15.80 -5.00 2.30
N VAL A 62 14.49 -4.74 2.46
CA VAL A 62 13.50 -5.77 2.80
C VAL A 62 12.20 -5.67 2.00
N MET A 63 11.79 -4.46 1.64
CA MET A 63 10.55 -4.20 0.91
C MET A 63 10.58 -4.73 -0.52
N PRO A 64 11.69 -4.64 -1.29
CA PRO A 64 11.74 -5.19 -2.64
C PRO A 64 11.49 -6.70 -2.68
N GLY A 65 12.06 -7.47 -1.76
CA GLY A 65 11.84 -8.92 -1.67
C GLY A 65 10.37 -9.27 -1.40
N ALA A 66 9.75 -8.60 -0.43
CA ALA A 66 8.34 -8.79 -0.11
C ALA A 66 7.40 -8.38 -1.27
N ALA A 67 7.71 -7.28 -1.95
CA ALA A 67 6.95 -6.85 -3.13
C ALA A 67 7.12 -7.85 -4.29
N GLY A 68 8.36 -8.30 -4.55
CA GLY A 68 8.66 -9.28 -5.58
C GLY A 68 7.93 -10.61 -5.40
N GLU A 69 7.86 -11.13 -4.17
CA GLU A 69 7.10 -12.35 -3.86
C GLU A 69 5.60 -12.21 -4.17
N LEU A 70 5.00 -11.07 -3.86
CA LEU A 70 3.57 -10.82 -4.14
C LEU A 70 3.32 -10.60 -5.63
N LEU A 71 4.20 -9.87 -6.31
CA LEU A 71 4.14 -9.69 -7.76
C LEU A 71 4.27 -11.03 -8.50
N ALA A 72 5.16 -11.91 -8.05
CA ALA A 72 5.31 -13.26 -8.59
C ALA A 72 4.05 -14.13 -8.40
N GLN A 73 3.21 -13.81 -7.41
CA GLN A 73 1.90 -14.42 -7.19
C GLN A 73 0.78 -13.77 -8.06
N GLY A 74 1.12 -12.79 -8.90
CA GLY A 74 0.17 -12.06 -9.73
C GLY A 74 -0.65 -11.02 -8.98
N LYS A 75 -0.23 -10.63 -7.78
CA LYS A 75 -0.92 -9.60 -6.97
C LYS A 75 -0.68 -8.21 -7.53
N GLN A 76 -1.72 -7.37 -7.46
CA GLN A 76 -1.54 -5.93 -7.68
C GLN A 76 -1.15 -5.29 -6.35
N LEU A 77 -0.11 -4.46 -6.37
CA LEU A 77 0.40 -3.80 -5.17
C LEU A 77 0.08 -2.32 -5.16
N LEU A 78 -0.08 -1.77 -3.96
CA LEU A 78 -0.16 -0.33 -3.71
C LEU A 78 0.68 -0.02 -2.48
N VAL A 79 1.54 1.00 -2.60
CA VAL A 79 2.32 1.51 -1.48
C VAL A 79 1.67 2.81 -0.98
N VAL A 80 1.51 2.90 0.33
CA VAL A 80 1.08 4.13 1.00
C VAL A 80 2.20 4.61 1.90
N GLU A 81 2.63 5.87 1.77
CA GLU A 81 3.44 6.52 2.80
C GLU A 81 2.55 7.19 3.84
N ARG A 82 2.93 7.01 5.11
CA ARG A 82 2.34 7.77 6.20
C ARG A 82 3.30 7.86 7.37
N ALA A 83 3.53 9.08 7.84
CA ALA A 83 4.52 9.37 8.88
C ALA A 83 5.88 8.77 8.48
N GLU A 84 6.52 7.97 9.32
CA GLU A 84 7.85 7.41 9.02
C GLU A 84 7.80 5.99 8.40
N ARG A 85 6.70 5.62 7.75
CA ARG A 85 6.48 4.24 7.26
C ARG A 85 5.86 4.16 5.86
N TYR A 86 6.30 3.16 5.12
CA TYR A 86 5.60 2.64 3.95
C TYR A 86 4.70 1.47 4.35
N TYR A 87 3.47 1.47 3.85
CA TYR A 87 2.49 0.42 4.05
C TYR A 87 2.24 -0.25 2.70
N LEU A 88 2.41 -1.55 2.64
CA LEU A 88 2.20 -2.35 1.45
C LEU A 88 0.83 -3.00 1.50
N PHE A 89 0.03 -2.76 0.46
CA PHE A 89 -1.27 -3.38 0.26
C PHE A 89 -1.28 -4.22 -1.01
N ALA A 90 -2.13 -5.25 -1.05
CA ALA A 90 -2.28 -6.15 -2.19
C ALA A 90 -3.75 -6.45 -2.52
N ALA A 91 -4.03 -6.65 -3.81
CA ALA A 91 -5.29 -7.19 -4.34
C ALA A 91 -5.02 -8.54 -5.04
#